data_AF-A0A7C2QV64-F1
#
_entry.id   AF-A0A7C2QV64-F1
#
_cell.length_a   1.000
_cell.length_b   1.000
_cell.length_c   1.000
_cell.angle_alpha   90.00
_cell.angle_beta   90.00
_cell.angle_gamma   90.00
#
_symmetry.space_group_name_H-M   'P 1'
#
loop_
_entity.id
_entity.type
_entity.pdbx_description
1 polymer ?
#
loop_
_entity_poly.entity_id
_entity_poly.type
_entity_poly.pdbx_seq_one_letter_code
_entity_poly.pdbx_strand_id
1 'polypeptide(L)'
;MYTIVFILLLGLAVYIAVQGIIKQRIAPVYTGIILGILTLFFFWFMGFWGEKLWFDQMDYNERFWTVRTSRLGLFLVAFLSGGLLVYLLTFGHTGNQMQPDHDAPRDLREGQDGGAFPHPG
;
A
#
# COMPACT_ATOMS: atom_id res chain seq x y z
N MET A 1 -16.37 -3.86 21.92
CA MET A 1 -17.73 -3.32 22.12
C MET A 1 -17.94 -2.02 21.34
N TYR A 2 -17.12 -0.98 21.53
CA TYR A 2 -17.15 0.27 20.74
C TYR A 2 -16.69 0.11 19.27
N THR A 3 -16.06 -1.02 18.92
CA THR A 3 -15.63 -1.34 17.55
C THR A 3 -16.78 -1.38 16.54
N ILE A 4 -17.98 -1.81 16.96
CA ILE A 4 -19.16 -1.84 16.08
C ILE A 4 -19.59 -0.42 15.73
N VAL A 5 -19.61 0.48 16.73
CA VAL A 5 -19.93 1.90 16.55
C VAL A 5 -18.89 2.57 15.66
N PHE A 6 -17.60 2.25 15.86
CA PHE A 6 -16.53 2.71 15.00
C PHE A 6 -16.74 2.29 13.54
N ILE A 7 -17.01 1.01 13.28
CA ILE A 7 -17.24 0.48 11.93
C ILE A 7 -18.47 1.13 11.28
N LEU A 8 -19.55 1.34 12.05
CA LEU A 8 -20.75 2.02 11.55
C LEU A 8 -20.49 3.47 11.16
N LEU A 9 -19.81 4.24 12.02
CA LEU A 9 -19.47 5.64 11.74
C LEU A 9 -18.50 5.75 10.56
N LEU A 10 -17.49 4.88 10.50
CA LEU A 10 -16.54 4.83 9.40
C LEU A 10 -17.25 4.46 8.09
N GLY A 11 -18.11 3.45 8.12
CA GLY A 11 -18.93 3.04 6.98
C GLY A 11 -19.85 4.15 6.49
N LEU A 12 -20.47 4.90 7.41
CA LEU A 12 -21.29 6.05 7.08
C LEU A 12 -20.46 7.19 6.45
N ALA A 13 -19.28 7.49 7.00
CA ALA A 13 -18.38 8.49 6.44
C ALA A 13 -17.95 8.12 5.00
N VAL A 14 -17.58 6.85 4.78
CA VAL A 14 -17.25 6.33 3.44
C VAL A 14 -18.46 6.40 2.52
N TYR A 15 -19.64 5.99 2.98
CA TYR A 15 -20.86 6.04 2.21
C TYR A 15 -21.20 7.46 1.75
N ILE A 16 -21.08 8.45 2.63
CA ILE A 16 -21.30 9.88 2.31
C ILE A 16 -20.25 10.37 1.33
N ALA A 17 -18.98 10.02 1.51
CA ALA A 17 -17.91 10.41 0.60
C ALA A 17 -18.13 9.83 -0.82
N VAL A 18 -18.48 8.55 -0.92
CA VAL A 18 -18.77 7.88 -2.20
C VAL A 18 -20.02 8.47 -2.86
N GLN A 19 -21.09 8.71 -2.11
CA GLN A 19 -22.28 9.41 -2.60
C GLN A 19 -21.94 10.81 -3.13
N GLY A 20 -21.02 11.52 -2.47
CA GLY A 20 -20.56 12.84 -2.90
C GLY A 20 -19.78 12.80 -4.22
N ILE A 21 -18.94 11.78 -4.41
CA ILE A 21 -18.19 11.54 -5.66
C ILE A 21 -19.17 11.22 -6.80
N ILE A 22 -20.13 10.32 -6.57
CA ILE A 22 -21.12 9.92 -7.60
C ILE A 22 -21.98 11.12 -8.04
N LYS A 23 -22.36 12.00 -7.09
CA LYS A 23 -23.21 13.18 -7.37
C LYS A 23 -22.41 14.42 -7.80
N GLN A 24 -21.09 14.32 -7.99
CA GLN A 24 -20.17 15.41 -8.35
C GLN A 24 -20.29 16.66 -7.46
N ARG A 25 -20.75 16.51 -6.22
CA ARG A 25 -20.93 17.64 -5.31
C ARG A 25 -19.75 17.68 -4.36
N ILE A 26 -18.96 18.75 -4.42
CA ILE A 26 -17.77 18.92 -3.58
C ILE A 26 -18.10 18.97 -2.09
N ALA A 27 -19.25 19.55 -1.71
CA ALA A 27 -19.65 19.71 -0.31
C ALA A 27 -19.74 18.37 0.45
N PRO A 28 -20.51 17.36 0.00
CA PRO A 28 -20.58 16.07 0.69
C PRO A 28 -19.26 15.28 0.69
N VAL A 29 -18.38 15.50 -0.29
CA VAL A 29 -17.04 14.88 -0.31
C VAL A 29 -16.19 15.43 0.85
N TYR A 30 -16.12 16.75 1.01
CA TYR A 30 -15.40 17.36 2.12
C TYR A 30 -15.99 16.96 3.47
N THR A 31 -17.33 16.96 3.60
CA THR A 31 -17.99 16.52 4.84
C THR A 31 -17.67 15.07 5.17
N GLY A 32 -17.70 14.16 4.18
CA GLY A 32 -17.36 12.74 4.38
C GLY A 32 -15.91 12.53 4.80
N ILE A 33 -14.96 13.23 4.16
CA ILE A 33 -13.53 13.15 4.50
C ILE A 33 -13.28 13.69 5.91
N ILE A 34 -13.81 14.89 6.22
CA ILE A 34 -13.64 15.51 7.55
C ILE A 34 -14.24 14.60 8.62
N LEU A 35 -15.45 14.06 8.40
CA LEU A 35 -16.10 13.15 9.33
C LEU A 35 -15.29 11.85 9.51
N GLY A 36 -14.74 11.30 8.43
CA GLY A 36 -13.89 10.12 8.47
C GLY A 36 -12.61 10.34 9.27
N ILE A 37 -11.88 11.43 8.99
CA ILE A 37 -10.66 11.80 9.71
C ILE A 37 -10.97 12.05 11.19
N LEU A 38 -12.04 12.80 11.49
CA LEU A 38 -12.43 13.11 12.85
C LEU A 38 -12.82 11.84 13.63
N THR A 39 -13.53 10.92 12.99
CA THR A 39 -13.87 9.61 13.58
C THR A 39 -12.62 8.80 13.86
N LEU A 40 -11.71 8.70 12.89
CA LEU A 40 -10.45 7.96 13.07
C LEU A 40 -9.62 8.54 14.21
N PHE A 41 -9.45 9.86 14.22
CA PHE A 41 -8.70 10.58 15.23
C PHE A 41 -9.34 10.46 16.61
N PHE A 42 -10.66 10.65 16.71
CA PHE A 42 -11.40 10.57 17.97
C PHE A 42 -11.29 9.19 18.60
N PHE A 43 -11.51 8.11 17.83
CA PHE A 43 -11.41 6.75 18.37
C PHE A 43 -9.98 6.36 18.72
N TRP A 44 -9.00 6.77 17.90
CA TRP A 44 -7.59 6.56 18.21
C TRP A 44 -7.19 7.29 19.51
N PHE A 45 -7.61 8.54 19.66
CA PHE A 45 -7.36 9.36 20.84
C PHE A 45 -8.04 8.78 22.08
N MET A 46 -9.31 8.37 21.99
CA MET A 46 -10.04 7.71 23.08
C MET A 46 -9.35 6.41 23.52
N GLY A 47 -8.90 5.59 22.57
CA GLY A 47 -8.14 4.38 22.89
C GLY A 47 -6.84 4.69 23.63
N PHE A 48 -6.08 5.68 23.15
CA PHE A 48 -4.85 6.11 23.81
C PHE A 48 -5.09 6.62 25.24
N TRP A 49 -6.05 7.52 25.42
CA TRP A 49 -6.36 8.11 26.72
C TRP A 49 -7.00 7.13 27.67
N GLY A 50 -7.87 6.25 27.18
CA GLY A 50 -8.50 5.19 27.97
C GLY A 50 -7.46 4.29 28.63
N GLU A 51 -6.48 3.83 27.85
CA GLU A 51 -5.35 3.07 28.40
C GLU A 51 -4.53 3.92 29.38
N LYS A 52 -4.13 5.16 29.01
CA LYS A 52 -3.30 6.01 29.88
C LYS A 52 -3.97 6.23 31.23
N LEU A 53 -5.25 6.62 31.23
CA LEU A 53 -6.03 6.89 32.45
C LEU A 53 -6.21 5.63 33.29
N TRP A 54 -6.41 4.47 32.66
CA TRP A 54 -6.50 3.20 33.36
C TRP A 54 -5.19 2.84 34.07
N PHE A 55 -4.05 3.03 33.41
CA PHE A 55 -2.73 2.81 34.01
C PHE A 55 -2.42 3.82 35.13
N ASP A 56 -2.88 5.07 35.00
CA ASP A 56 -2.77 6.12 36.01
C ASP A 56 -3.52 5.74 37.30
N GLN A 57 -4.74 5.21 37.16
CA GLN A 57 -5.56 4.79 38.30
C GLN A 57 -4.99 3.59 39.05
N MET A 58 -4.12 2.80 38.42
CA MET A 58 -3.45 1.67 39.04
C MET A 58 -2.03 2.01 39.52
N ASP A 59 -1.62 3.28 39.45
CA ASP A 59 -0.25 3.74 39.77
C ASP A 59 0.85 2.99 39.00
N TYR A 60 0.52 2.43 37.83
CA TYR A 60 1.43 1.69 36.94
C TYR A 60 1.90 2.53 35.75
N ASN A 61 1.95 3.86 35.91
CA ASN A 61 2.26 4.80 34.84
C ASN A 61 3.64 4.52 34.19
N GLU A 62 4.64 4.09 34.97
CA GLU A 62 5.94 3.70 34.40
C GLU A 62 5.84 2.52 33.42
N ARG A 63 5.03 1.50 33.75
CA ARG A 63 4.86 0.31 32.90
C ARG A 63 4.11 0.64 31.62
N PHE A 64 3.20 1.61 31.64
CA PHE A 64 2.49 2.08 30.45
C PHE A 64 3.47 2.53 29.38
N TRP A 65 4.42 3.40 29.75
CA TRP A 65 5.43 3.91 28.81
C TRP A 65 6.36 2.81 28.32
N THR A 66 6.79 1.88 29.18
CA THR A 66 7.60 0.75 28.76
C THR A 66 6.88 -0.12 27.74
N VAL A 67 5.63 -0.52 28.00
CA VAL A 67 4.85 -1.37 27.10
C VAL A 67 4.53 -0.64 25.80
N ARG A 68 4.10 0.63 25.87
CA ARG A 68 3.78 1.45 24.70
C ARG A 68 4.99 1.61 23.79
N THR A 69 6.14 1.98 24.35
CA THR A 69 7.37 2.23 23.60
C THR A 69 7.96 0.93 23.06
N SER A 70 7.91 -0.16 23.83
CA SER A 70 8.39 -1.46 23.38
C SER A 70 7.57 -2.01 22.22
N ARG A 71 6.23 -1.90 22.27
CA ARG A 71 5.36 -2.30 21.15
C ARG A 71 5.67 -1.49 19.89
N LEU A 72 5.85 -0.17 20.03
CA LEU A 72 6.18 0.69 18.90
C LEU A 72 7.59 0.40 18.35
N GLY A 73 8.57 0.17 19.24
CA GLY A 73 9.93 -0.20 18.88
C GLY A 73 10.01 -1.53 18.14
N LEU A 74 9.32 -2.57 18.64
CA LEU A 74 9.25 -3.87 17.97
C LEU A 74 8.60 -3.75 16.58
N PHE A 75 7.52 -2.97 16.46
CA PHE A 75 6.90 -2.72 15.16
C PHE A 75 7.88 -2.04 14.19
N LEU A 76 8.62 -1.04 14.66
CA LEU A 76 9.57 -0.30 13.84
C LEU A 76 10.75 -1.17 13.40
N VAL A 77 11.29 -2.00 14.31
CA VAL A 77 12.34 -2.97 14.00
C VAL A 77 11.86 -4.02 13.00
N ALA A 78 10.65 -4.55 13.18
CA ALA A 78 10.06 -5.52 12.25
C ALA A 78 9.81 -4.89 10.86
N PHE A 79 9.32 -3.64 10.82
CA PHE A 79 9.10 -2.91 9.58
C PHE A 79 10.41 -2.65 8.82
N LEU A 80 11.45 -2.20 9.52
CA LEU A 80 12.76 -1.96 8.92
C LEU A 80 13.43 -3.25 8.44
N SER A 81 13.42 -4.30 9.25
CA SER A 81 14.00 -5.59 8.87
C SER A 81 13.26 -6.25 7.71
N GLY A 82 11.92 -6.20 7.69
CA GLY A 82 11.11 -6.66 6.56
C GLY A 82 11.35 -5.85 5.29
N GLY A 83 11.38 -4.52 5.39
CA GLY A 83 11.69 -3.64 4.27
C GLY A 83 13.10 -3.86 3.71
N LEU A 84 14.09 -4.05 4.60
CA LEU A 84 15.46 -4.37 4.22
C LEU A 84 15.56 -5.73 3.52
N LEU A 85 14.86 -6.75 4.01
CA LEU A 85 14.80 -8.06 3.37
C LEU A 85 14.23 -7.97 1.95
N VAL A 86 13.10 -7.26 1.77
CA VAL A 86 12.49 -7.05 0.44
C VAL A 86 13.43 -6.27 -0.47
N TYR A 87 14.09 -5.23 0.04
CA TYR A 87 15.07 -4.44 -0.71
C TYR A 87 16.24 -5.32 -1.19
N LEU A 88 16.83 -6.13 -0.31
CA LEU A 88 17.93 -7.03 -0.65
C LEU A 88 17.51 -8.09 -1.69
N LEU A 89 16.32 -8.69 -1.54
CA LEU A 89 15.79 -9.65 -2.50
C LEU A 89 15.54 -9.04 -3.88
N THR A 90 15.08 -7.78 -3.92
CA THR A 90 14.80 -7.07 -5.19
C THR A 90 16.10 -6.74 -5.92
N PHE A 91 17.13 -6.25 -5.22
CA PHE A 91 18.42 -5.92 -5.85
C PHE A 91 19.22 -7.17 -6.27
N GLY A 92 19.06 -8.29 -5.55
CA GLY A 92 19.74 -9.55 -5.88
C GLY A 92 19.35 -10.14 -7.23
N HIS A 93 18.14 -9.85 -7.75
CA HIS A 93 17.67 -10.42 -9.02
C HIS A 93 18.00 -9.59 -10.26
N THR A 94 18.31 -8.30 -10.11
CA THR A 94 18.58 -7.39 -11.23
C THR A 94 19.98 -7.58 -11.85
N GLY A 95 20.87 -8.31 -11.19
CA GLY A 95 22.26 -8.51 -11.66
C GLY A 95 22.47 -9.52 -12.78
N ASN A 96 21.45 -10.30 -13.19
CA ASN A 96 21.64 -11.45 -14.09
C ASN A 96 21.09 -11.27 -15.52
N GLN A 97 20.81 -10.04 -15.96
CA GLN A 97 20.25 -9.78 -17.30
C GLN A 97 21.18 -9.07 -18.29
N MET A 98 22.48 -8.98 -18.02
CA MET A 98 23.47 -8.66 -19.06
C MET A 98 23.97 -9.95 -19.72
N GLN A 99 23.06 -10.73 -20.31
CA GLN A 99 23.44 -11.62 -21.39
C GLN A 99 23.47 -10.74 -22.65
N PRO A 100 24.65 -10.46 -23.24
CA PRO A 100 24.70 -9.74 -24.50
C PRO A 100 23.96 -10.61 -25.51
N ASP A 101 22.93 -10.05 -26.12
CA ASP A 101 22.19 -10.64 -27.22
C ASP A 101 23.17 -10.76 -28.39
N HIS A 102 23.81 -11.92 -28.49
CA HIS A 102 24.83 -12.19 -29.49
C HIS A 102 24.11 -12.57 -30.78
N ASP A 103 23.79 -11.54 -31.56
CA ASP A 103 23.84 -11.46 -33.03
C ASP A 103 23.39 -12.71 -33.83
N ALA A 104 22.31 -12.58 -34.60
CA ALA A 104 22.41 -12.19 -36.02
C ALA A 104 21.05 -12.30 -36.75
N PRO A 105 20.65 -11.29 -37.55
CA PRO A 105 19.50 -11.36 -38.45
C PRO A 105 19.74 -12.36 -39.59
N ARG A 106 18.78 -13.27 -39.83
CA ARG A 106 18.79 -14.25 -40.95
C ARG A 106 18.36 -13.61 -42.27
N ASP A 107 18.91 -12.44 -42.59
CA ASP A 107 18.34 -11.56 -43.63
C ASP A 107 19.15 -11.62 -44.93
N LEU A 108 20.26 -12.37 -44.96
CA LEU A 108 21.21 -12.36 -46.08
C LEU A 108 21.38 -13.73 -46.77
N ARG A 109 20.37 -14.60 -46.72
CA ARG A 109 20.30 -15.74 -47.64
C ARG A 109 19.25 -15.52 -48.73
N GLU A 110 19.78 -15.06 -49.86
CA GLU A 110 19.51 -15.67 -51.16
C GLU A 110 18.17 -15.30 -51.83
N GLY A 111 18.02 -13.99 -52.10
CA GLY A 111 17.35 -13.49 -53.31
C GLY A 111 18.25 -13.58 -54.55
N GLN A 112 18.91 -14.71 -54.79
CA GLN A 112 19.84 -14.88 -55.90
C GLN A 112 19.79 -16.32 -56.40
N ASP A 113 18.80 -16.61 -57.25
CA ASP A 113 18.76 -17.66 -58.30
C ASP A 113 17.42 -17.43 -59.04
N GLY A 114 17.36 -16.62 -60.10
CA GLY A 114 17.60 -17.07 -61.47
C GLY A 114 16.40 -17.92 -61.94
N GLY A 115 15.39 -17.39 -62.63
CA GLY A 115 15.44 -16.89 -64.00
C GLY A 115 14.65 -17.83 -64.93
N ALA A 116 13.78 -17.26 -65.78
CA ALA A 116 12.99 -17.91 -66.86
C ALA A 116 11.92 -18.94 -66.39
N PHE A 117 10.66 -18.89 -66.83
CA PHE A 117 10.16 -18.91 -68.20
C PHE A 117 8.71 -18.40 -68.28
N PRO A 118 8.29 -17.79 -69.40
CA PRO A 118 6.88 -17.65 -69.74
C PRO A 118 6.44 -18.86 -70.58
N HIS A 119 5.22 -19.39 -70.38
CA HIS A 119 4.48 -19.98 -71.51
C HIS A 119 2.95 -19.95 -71.30
N PRO A 120 2.21 -19.89 -72.42
CA PRO A 120 0.79 -19.58 -72.50
C PRO A 120 -0.08 -20.84 -72.62
N GLY A 121 -1.39 -20.65 -72.45
CA GLY A 121 -2.44 -21.63 -72.73
C GLY A 121 -3.76 -21.11 -72.21
#